data_AF-W0BHX0-F1
#
_entry.id   AF-W0BHX0-F1
#
_cell.length_a   1.000
_cell.length_b   1.000
_cell.length_c   1.000
_cell.angle_alpha   90.00
_cell.angle_beta   90.00
_cell.angle_gamma   90.00
#
_symmetry.space_group_name_H-M   'P 1'
#
loop_
_entity.id
_entity.type
_entity.pdbx_description
1 polymer ?
#
loop_
_entity_poly.entity_id
_entity_poly.type
_entity_poly.pdbx_seq_one_letter_code
_entity_poly.pdbx_strand_id
1 'polypeptide(L)'
;MINPFAYEPKGDKHNSDYFNEYRIKIYERRKTSGLEELLGDMCAVVVQVQTGDALSYLKELYLMTPYRYEASYINNTHKIYCLVNKKHTPIYIVLEPLDPNFKDDITRLNKMYPNAREKFNARYVGEIFKTKHLNETKKF
;
A
#
# COMPACT_ATOMS: atom_id res chain seq x y z
N MET A 1 13.39 -10.99 6.46
CA MET A 1 12.77 -11.30 5.15
C MET A 1 12.98 -12.78 4.86
N ILE A 2 12.06 -13.47 4.16
CA ILE A 2 12.21 -14.91 3.86
C ILE A 2 13.17 -15.04 2.66
N ASN A 3 14.19 -15.89 2.76
CA ASN A 3 15.03 -16.22 1.61
C ASN A 3 14.16 -17.01 0.60
N PRO A 4 13.88 -16.46 -0.61
CA PRO A 4 12.99 -17.09 -1.56
C PRO A 4 13.51 -18.46 -2.05
N PHE A 5 14.83 -18.67 -2.02
CA PHE A 5 15.46 -19.95 -2.36
C PHE A 5 15.33 -21.02 -1.27
N ALA A 6 15.07 -20.60 -0.03
CA ALA A 6 14.85 -21.50 1.11
C ALA A 6 13.35 -21.65 1.47
N TYR A 7 12.45 -21.05 0.67
CA TYR A 7 11.02 -21.13 0.91
C TYR A 7 10.45 -22.47 0.44
N GLU A 8 9.79 -23.19 1.36
CA GLU A 8 9.05 -24.40 1.02
C GLU A 8 7.59 -24.08 0.64
N PRO A 9 7.13 -24.48 -0.56
CA PRO A 9 5.73 -24.32 -0.96
C PRO A 9 4.78 -25.08 -0.03
N LYS A 10 3.80 -24.40 0.55
CA LYS A 10 2.81 -24.97 1.49
C LYS A 10 1.55 -25.53 0.81
N GLY A 11 1.70 -26.11 -0.39
CA GLY A 11 0.58 -26.71 -1.12
C GLY A 11 0.31 -28.14 -0.67
N ASP A 12 -0.95 -28.57 -0.75
CA ASP A 12 -1.38 -29.95 -0.52
C ASP A 12 -1.08 -30.87 -1.72
N LYS A 13 -0.89 -30.29 -2.91
CA LYS A 13 -0.64 -31.00 -4.16
C LYS A 13 0.85 -31.12 -4.48
N HIS A 14 1.24 -32.24 -5.09
CA HIS A 14 2.59 -32.42 -5.61
C HIS A 14 2.85 -31.43 -6.76
N ASN A 15 3.92 -30.65 -6.64
CA ASN A 15 4.29 -29.65 -7.64
C ASN A 15 4.91 -30.35 -8.87
N SER A 16 4.59 -29.88 -10.08
CA SER A 16 5.19 -30.40 -11.30
C SER A 16 6.64 -29.93 -11.47
N ASP A 17 7.39 -30.62 -12.32
CA ASP A 17 8.76 -30.21 -12.69
C ASP A 17 8.78 -28.80 -13.29
N TYR A 18 7.77 -28.49 -14.12
CA TYR A 18 7.56 -27.15 -14.66
C TYR A 18 7.44 -26.09 -13.56
N PHE A 19 6.65 -26.34 -12.51
CA PHE A 19 6.55 -25.41 -11.39
C PHE A 19 7.90 -25.20 -10.70
N ASN A 20 8.64 -26.29 -10.44
CA ASN A 20 9.92 -26.23 -9.75
C ASN A 20 11.01 -25.51 -10.54
N GLU A 21 11.00 -25.64 -11.86
CA GLU A 21 11.92 -24.91 -12.74
C GLU A 21 11.61 -23.41 -12.77
N TYR A 22 10.36 -23.04 -13.04
CA TYR A 22 10.00 -21.64 -13.26
C TYR A 22 9.92 -20.84 -11.96
N ARG A 23 9.60 -21.46 -10.82
CA ARG A 23 9.59 -20.75 -9.53
C ARG A 23 10.98 -20.15 -9.22
N ILE A 24 12.04 -20.90 -9.50
CA ILE A 24 13.42 -20.47 -9.23
C ILE A 24 13.78 -19.31 -10.16
N LYS A 25 13.49 -19.44 -11.46
CA LYS A 25 13.70 -18.37 -12.45
C LYS A 25 12.98 -17.07 -12.06
N ILE A 26 11.75 -17.16 -11.54
CA ILE A 26 11.00 -15.99 -11.05
C ILE A 26 11.70 -15.35 -9.84
N TYR A 27 12.20 -16.15 -8.90
CA TYR A 27 12.91 -15.64 -7.71
C TYR A 27 14.26 -15.01 -8.08
N GLU A 28 15.01 -15.62 -8.99
CA GLU A 28 16.24 -15.03 -9.54
C GLU A 28 15.94 -13.69 -10.21
N ARG A 29 14.92 -13.63 -11.08
CA ARG A 29 14.53 -12.38 -11.74
C ARG A 29 14.09 -11.31 -10.75
N ARG A 30 13.35 -11.66 -9.69
CA ARG A 30 12.96 -10.71 -8.65
C ARG A 30 14.19 -10.13 -7.96
N LYS A 31 15.13 -10.99 -7.57
CA LYS A 31 16.38 -10.57 -6.93
C LYS A 31 17.24 -9.70 -7.84
N THR A 32 17.36 -10.04 -9.12
CA THR A 32 18.19 -9.25 -10.07
C THR A 32 17.52 -7.95 -10.50
N SER A 33 16.19 -7.86 -10.44
CA SER A 33 15.45 -6.67 -10.87
C SER A 33 15.56 -5.46 -9.94
N GLY A 34 16.13 -5.61 -8.75
CA GLY A 34 16.21 -4.51 -7.80
C GLY A 34 14.87 -4.17 -7.10
N LEU A 35 13.82 -4.99 -7.32
CA LEU A 35 12.47 -4.72 -6.82
C LEU A 35 12.41 -4.65 -5.28
N GLU A 36 13.27 -5.38 -4.59
CA GLU A 36 13.33 -5.38 -3.12
C GLU A 36 14.01 -4.10 -2.61
N GLU A 37 15.04 -3.63 -3.33
CA GLU A 37 15.75 -2.38 -3.06
C GLU A 37 14.86 -1.15 -3.31
N LEU A 38 13.95 -1.21 -4.28
CA LEU A 38 12.91 -0.19 -4.50
C LEU A 38 11.93 -0.09 -3.33
N LEU A 39 11.66 -1.21 -2.66
CA LEU A 39 10.86 -1.23 -1.44
C LEU A 39 11.65 -0.65 -0.25
N GLY A 40 12.95 -0.95 -0.19
CA GLY A 40 13.98 -0.23 0.58
C GLY A 40 13.52 0.33 1.93
N ASP A 41 13.57 1.67 2.03
CA ASP A 41 13.24 2.45 3.23
C ASP A 41 11.75 2.82 3.35
N MET A 42 10.89 2.29 2.48
CA MET A 42 9.47 2.60 2.50
C MET A 42 8.82 2.07 3.79
N CYS A 43 8.28 2.98 4.56
CA CYS A 43 7.61 2.72 5.83
C CYS A 43 6.10 2.55 5.65
N ALA A 44 5.50 3.29 4.72
CA ALA A 44 4.07 3.21 4.46
C ALA A 44 3.70 3.68 3.05
N VAL A 45 2.50 3.28 2.62
CA VAL A 45 1.81 3.82 1.45
C VAL A 45 0.51 4.44 1.94
N VAL A 46 0.18 5.63 1.44
CA VAL A 46 -1.00 6.40 1.86
C VAL A 46 -1.95 6.57 0.69
N VAL A 47 -3.19 6.13 0.89
CA VAL A 47 -4.31 6.30 -0.05
C VAL A 47 -5.42 7.03 0.67
N GLN A 48 -6.04 7.98 -0.01
CA GLN A 48 -7.26 8.63 0.45
C GLN A 48 -8.44 8.11 -0.36
N VAL A 49 -9.56 7.86 0.31
CA VAL A 49 -10.82 7.45 -0.31
C VAL A 49 -11.87 8.54 -0.20
N GLN A 50 -12.96 8.37 -0.95
CA GLN A 50 -14.15 9.19 -0.77
C GLN A 50 -14.76 8.95 0.62
N THR A 51 -15.31 9.99 1.23
CA THR A 51 -16.09 9.86 2.47
C THR A 51 -17.24 8.87 2.27
N GLY A 52 -17.29 7.84 3.12
CA GLY A 52 -18.26 6.74 3.05
C GLY A 52 -17.70 5.47 2.40
N ASP A 53 -16.57 5.53 1.69
CA ASP A 53 -16.04 4.40 0.92
C ASP A 53 -15.02 3.54 1.70
N ALA A 54 -14.57 3.97 2.89
CA ALA A 54 -13.46 3.31 3.57
C ALA A 54 -13.72 1.84 3.84
N LEU A 55 -14.89 1.47 4.38
CA LEU A 55 -15.18 0.08 4.73
C LEU A 55 -15.22 -0.83 3.50
N SER A 56 -15.83 -0.37 2.41
CA SER A 56 -15.87 -1.09 1.14
C SER A 56 -14.46 -1.31 0.60
N TYR A 57 -13.62 -0.28 0.66
CA TYR A 57 -12.23 -0.35 0.24
C TYR A 57 -11.39 -1.30 1.10
N LEU A 58 -11.54 -1.25 2.43
CA LEU A 58 -10.87 -2.18 3.35
C LEU A 58 -11.27 -3.63 3.10
N LYS A 59 -12.55 -3.88 2.80
CA LYS A 59 -13.04 -5.23 2.44
C LYS A 59 -12.39 -5.74 1.16
N GLU A 60 -12.26 -4.89 0.15
CA GLU A 60 -11.57 -5.24 -1.09
C GLU A 60 -10.09 -5.55 -0.83
N LEU A 61 -9.38 -4.69 -0.08
CA LEU A 61 -7.99 -4.93 0.30
C LEU A 61 -7.82 -6.25 1.06
N TYR A 62 -8.74 -6.58 1.95
CA TYR A 62 -8.71 -7.84 2.70
C TYR A 62 -8.78 -9.08 1.78
N LEU A 63 -9.60 -9.01 0.73
CA LEU A 63 -9.80 -10.11 -0.22
C LEU A 63 -8.68 -10.21 -1.25
N MET A 64 -8.22 -9.06 -1.75
CA MET A 64 -7.32 -8.99 -2.91
C MET A 64 -5.85 -8.89 -2.52
N THR A 65 -5.55 -8.60 -1.26
CA THR A 65 -4.18 -8.36 -0.80
C THR A 65 -3.89 -9.09 0.51
N PRO A 66 -2.61 -9.26 0.87
CA PRO A 66 -2.23 -9.86 2.15
C PRO A 66 -2.30 -8.87 3.33
N TYR A 67 -2.75 -7.62 3.13
CA TYR A 67 -2.89 -6.63 4.20
C TYR A 67 -4.08 -6.95 5.11
N ARG A 68 -3.88 -6.79 6.41
CA ARG A 68 -4.86 -7.04 7.47
C ARG A 68 -4.98 -5.81 8.34
N TYR A 69 -6.21 -5.50 8.72
CA TYR A 69 -6.50 -4.39 9.62
C TYR A 69 -5.75 -4.56 10.95
N GLU A 70 -5.07 -3.51 11.39
CA GLU A 70 -4.32 -3.48 12.66
C GLU A 70 -4.94 -2.48 13.63
N ALA A 71 -5.15 -1.24 13.18
CA ALA A 71 -5.61 -0.16 14.04
C ALA A 71 -6.35 0.92 13.24
N SER A 72 -7.15 1.71 13.95
CA SER A 72 -7.73 2.94 13.41
C SER A 72 -7.62 4.08 14.40
N TYR A 73 -7.55 5.29 13.83
CA TYR A 73 -7.47 6.54 14.55
C TYR A 73 -8.43 7.54 13.90
N ILE A 74 -8.84 8.54 14.67
CA ILE A 74 -9.63 9.65 14.16
C ILE A 74 -8.97 10.94 14.63
N ASN A 75 -8.76 11.87 13.70
CA ASN A 75 -8.33 13.23 14.02
C ASN A 75 -9.44 14.22 13.63
N ASN A 76 -9.16 15.52 13.68
CA ASN A 76 -10.16 16.57 13.39
C ASN A 76 -10.69 16.56 11.95
N THR A 77 -10.04 15.86 11.01
CA THR A 77 -10.35 15.92 9.58
C THR A 77 -10.54 14.55 8.93
N HIS A 78 -9.95 13.49 9.45
CA HIS A 78 -9.92 12.16 8.83
C HIS A 78 -10.10 11.04 9.84
N LYS A 79 -10.72 9.96 9.37
CA LYS A 79 -10.48 8.61 9.90
C LYS A 79 -9.26 8.02 9.21
N ILE A 80 -8.43 7.34 9.97
CA ILE A 80 -7.15 6.78 9.54
C ILE A 80 -7.18 5.30 9.85
N TYR A 81 -7.00 4.47 8.84
CA TYR A 81 -6.97 3.02 8.99
C TYR A 81 -5.58 2.50 8.62
N CYS A 82 -4.97 1.73 9.51
CA CYS A 82 -3.66 1.14 9.32
C CYS A 82 -3.80 -0.37 9.07
N LEU A 83 -3.29 -0.84 7.94
CA LEU A 83 -3.24 -2.25 7.60
C LEU A 83 -1.80 -2.73 7.50
N VAL A 84 -1.54 -3.92 8.02
CA VAL A 84 -0.22 -4.56 8.06
C VAL A 84 -0.26 -5.91 7.35
N ASN A 85 0.86 -6.33 6.77
CA ASN A 85 0.97 -7.63 6.10
C ASN A 85 1.94 -8.54 6.86
N LYS A 86 3.25 -8.30 6.73
CA LYS A 86 4.32 -9.07 7.39
C LYS A 86 5.26 -8.14 8.14
N LYS A 87 6.12 -8.69 9.01
CA LYS A 87 7.24 -7.94 9.59
C LYS A 87 8.12 -7.37 8.46
N HIS A 88 8.39 -6.07 8.53
CA HIS A 88 9.22 -5.29 7.59
C HIS A 88 8.62 -5.05 6.19
N THR A 89 7.30 -5.01 6.05
CA THR A 89 6.65 -4.44 4.85
C THR A 89 6.07 -3.06 5.17
N PRO A 90 5.94 -2.16 4.18
CA PRO A 90 5.28 -0.89 4.36
C PRO A 90 3.87 -1.07 4.93
N ILE A 91 3.45 -0.17 5.80
CA ILE A 91 2.07 -0.11 6.31
C ILE A 91 1.18 0.45 5.21
N TYR A 92 0.00 -0.11 5.01
CA TYR A 92 -1.00 0.47 4.12
C TYR A 92 -1.91 1.39 4.94
N ILE A 93 -1.88 2.68 4.67
CA ILE A 93 -2.68 3.69 5.36
C ILE A 93 -3.82 4.13 4.45
N VAL A 94 -5.05 3.98 4.93
CA VAL A 94 -6.25 4.48 4.25
C VAL A 94 -6.79 5.68 5.03
N LEU A 95 -6.94 6.80 4.34
CA LEU A 95 -7.52 8.03 4.87
C LEU A 95 -8.93 8.22 4.34
N GLU A 96 -9.87 8.50 5.24
CA GLU A 96 -11.24 8.88 4.89
C GLU A 96 -11.55 10.24 5.49
N PRO A 97 -11.81 11.28 4.68
CA PRO A 97 -12.21 12.58 5.20
C PRO A 97 -13.53 12.48 5.97
N LEU A 98 -13.60 13.17 7.12
CA LEU A 98 -14.82 13.23 7.94
C LEU A 98 -15.93 14.04 7.26
N ASP A 99 -15.57 15.07 6.49
CA ASP A 99 -16.51 15.88 5.71
C ASP A 99 -16.45 15.46 4.23
N PRO A 100 -17.59 15.09 3.60
CA PRO A 100 -17.64 14.80 2.16
C PRO A 100 -17.22 16.01 1.29
N ASN A 101 -17.33 17.23 1.84
CA ASN A 101 -16.90 18.47 1.22
C ASN A 101 -15.49 18.89 1.62
N PHE A 102 -14.69 18.00 2.21
CA PHE A 102 -13.29 18.26 2.47
C PHE A 102 -12.60 18.82 1.21
N LYS A 103 -11.85 19.91 1.38
CA LYS A 103 -11.15 20.60 0.29
C LYS A 103 -9.68 20.74 0.65
N ASP A 104 -8.87 20.36 -0.30
CA ASP A 104 -7.45 20.65 -0.42
C ASP A 104 -7.14 21.04 -1.86
N ASP A 105 -5.88 21.34 -2.14
CA ASP A 105 -5.50 21.79 -3.48
C ASP A 105 -5.68 20.71 -4.55
N ILE A 106 -5.57 19.43 -4.19
CA ILE A 106 -5.66 18.31 -5.14
C ILE A 106 -7.12 17.94 -5.45
N THR A 107 -8.02 17.98 -4.47
CA THR A 107 -9.46 17.76 -4.68
C THR A 107 -10.06 18.77 -5.64
N ARG A 108 -9.54 20.00 -5.66
CA ARG A 108 -9.91 21.01 -6.66
C ARG A 108 -9.51 20.59 -8.07
N LEU A 109 -8.29 20.05 -8.25
CA LEU A 109 -7.84 19.53 -9.54
C LEU A 109 -8.70 18.33 -9.96
N ASN A 110 -8.93 17.37 -9.07
CA ASN A 110 -9.72 16.18 -9.35
C ASN A 110 -11.16 16.50 -9.82
N LYS A 111 -11.77 17.58 -9.31
CA LYS A 111 -13.11 18.02 -9.78
C LYS A 111 -13.11 18.48 -11.25
N MET A 112 -12.00 19.02 -11.73
CA MET A 112 -11.87 19.49 -13.11
C MET A 112 -11.72 18.30 -14.07
N TYR A 113 -11.03 17.24 -13.66
CA TYR A 113 -10.80 16.05 -14.48
C TYR A 113 -12.04 15.13 -14.55
N PRO A 114 -12.56 14.81 -15.76
CA PRO A 114 -13.79 14.02 -15.92
C PRO A 114 -13.77 12.68 -15.18
N ASN A 115 -12.64 11.96 -15.22
CA ASN A 115 -12.52 10.63 -14.64
C ASN A 115 -12.44 10.61 -13.11
N ALA A 116 -12.01 11.72 -12.49
CA ALA A 116 -11.87 11.83 -11.04
C ALA A 116 -13.02 12.60 -10.39
N ARG A 117 -13.92 13.19 -11.19
CA ARG A 117 -14.96 14.11 -10.71
C ARG A 117 -15.95 13.46 -9.75
N GLU A 118 -16.34 12.20 -10.00
CA GLU A 118 -17.31 11.49 -9.18
C GLU A 118 -16.77 11.18 -7.78
N LYS A 119 -15.49 10.79 -7.69
CA LYS A 119 -14.80 10.49 -6.43
C LYS A 119 -13.60 11.40 -6.22
N PHE A 120 -13.85 12.70 -6.16
CA PHE A 120 -12.78 13.70 -6.17
C PHE A 120 -11.86 13.66 -4.94
N ASN A 121 -12.32 13.10 -3.81
CA ASN A 121 -11.50 12.88 -2.62
C ASN A 121 -10.62 11.62 -2.74
N ALA A 122 -10.93 10.69 -3.65
CA ALA A 122 -10.18 9.47 -3.82
C ALA A 122 -8.88 9.74 -4.58
N ARG A 123 -7.74 9.33 -4.01
CA ARG A 123 -6.42 9.48 -4.64
C ARG A 123 -5.34 8.62 -4.00
N TYR A 124 -4.30 8.41 -4.78
CA TYR A 124 -2.98 8.10 -4.25
C TYR A 124 -2.38 9.35 -3.60
N VAL A 125 -2.02 9.29 -2.32
CA VAL A 125 -1.36 10.41 -1.63
C VAL A 125 0.15 10.30 -1.78
N GLY A 126 0.70 9.10 -1.65
CA GLY A 126 2.11 8.82 -1.83
C GLY A 126 2.67 7.84 -0.80
N GLU A 127 3.99 7.69 -0.83
CA GLU A 127 4.76 6.82 0.04
C GLU A 127 5.42 7.61 1.19
N ILE A 128 5.54 6.98 2.36
CA ILE A 128 6.33 7.48 3.48
C ILE A 128 7.64 6.71 3.52
N PHE A 129 8.76 7.42 3.45
CA PHE A 129 10.11 6.84 3.52
C PHE A 129 10.79 7.14 4.85
N LYS A 130 11.62 6.20 5.30
CA LYS A 130 12.55 6.43 6.41
C LYS A 130 13.62 7.42 5.96
N THR A 131 13.96 8.37 6.83
CA THR A 131 15.11 9.26 6.63
C THR A 131 16.08 9.13 7.80
N LYS A 132 17.36 9.35 7.53
CA LYS A 132 18.41 9.43 8.55
C LYS A 132 18.33 10.75 9.33
N HIS A 133 18.04 11.86 8.64
CA HIS A 133 18.06 13.21 9.21
C HIS A 133 16.87 14.04 8.72
N LEU A 134 15.86 14.19 9.58
CA LEU A 134 14.63 14.93 9.27
C LEU A 134 14.88 16.37 8.78
N ASN A 135 15.83 17.07 9.41
CA ASN A 135 16.13 18.47 9.11
C ASN A 135 16.81 18.65 7.75
N GLU A 136 17.54 17.65 7.26
CA GLU A 136 18.16 17.70 5.94
C GLU A 136 17.11 17.41 4.86
N THR A 137 16.25 16.41 5.09
CA THR A 137 15.20 16.04 4.13
C THR A 137 14.19 17.16 3.89
N LYS A 138 13.84 17.95 4.90
CA LYS A 138 12.90 19.08 4.76
C LYS A 138 13.39 20.24 3.90
N LYS A 139 14.68 20.28 3.55
CA LYS A 139 15.26 21.36 2.73
C LYS A 139 14.99 21.19 1.23
N PHE A 140 14.49 20.02 0.82
CA PHE A 140 14.07 19.69 -0.53
C PHE A 140 12.55 19.71 -0.63
#